data_AF-A0A0N0JYB8-F1
#
_entry.id   AF-A0A0N0JYB8-F1
#
_cell.length_a   1.000
_cell.length_b   1.000
_cell.length_c   1.000
_cell.angle_alpha   90.00
_cell.angle_beta   90.00
_cell.angle_gamma   90.00
#
_symmetry.space_group_name_H-M   'P 1'
#
loop_
_entity.id
_entity.type
_entity.pdbx_description
1 polymer ?
#
loop_
_entity_poly.entity_id
_entity_poly.type
_entity_poly.pdbx_seq_one_letter_code
_entity_poly.pdbx_strand_id
1 'polypeptide(L)'
;MPFHQPTRMSFLPLLIVVAGAMSAAGCAGGAGKVVAEAAGMATTPQEAKPFVQESRPIETDYVPVGSTITRAAPRRPVADFKTMEAELEAQRISNEAAGNQARALGATPPPKPAVLPTN
;
A
#
# COMPACT_ATOMS: atom_id res chain seq x y z
N MET A 1 -44.40 20.15 -61.56
CA MET A 1 -43.30 20.60 -60.67
C MET A 1 -43.93 21.57 -59.66
N PRO A 2 -43.66 21.50 -58.34
CA PRO A 2 -42.34 21.31 -57.74
C PRO A 2 -42.26 20.23 -56.63
N PHE A 3 -41.03 19.75 -56.42
CA PHE A 3 -40.62 18.89 -55.31
C PHE A 3 -40.44 19.73 -54.02
N HIS A 4 -40.97 19.25 -52.90
CA HIS A 4 -40.65 19.77 -51.57
C HIS A 4 -39.25 19.28 -51.16
N GLN A 5 -38.32 20.20 -50.90
CA GLN A 5 -37.03 19.87 -50.28
C GLN A 5 -37.20 19.66 -48.77
N PRO A 6 -36.60 18.62 -48.16
CA PRO A 6 -36.51 18.53 -46.70
C PRO A 6 -35.44 19.49 -46.18
N THR A 7 -35.82 20.33 -45.22
CA THR A 7 -34.94 21.22 -44.46
C THR A 7 -33.86 20.39 -43.75
N ARG A 8 -32.61 20.51 -44.20
CA ARG A 8 -31.44 19.96 -43.51
C ARG A 8 -31.27 20.69 -42.17
N MET A 9 -31.77 20.12 -41.08
CA MET A 9 -31.40 20.58 -39.74
C MET A 9 -29.90 20.34 -39.55
N SER A 10 -29.16 21.43 -39.38
CA SER A 10 -27.73 21.39 -39.09
C SER A 10 -27.54 20.88 -37.66
N PHE A 11 -27.13 19.63 -37.51
CA PHE A 11 -26.77 18.99 -36.24
C PHE A 11 -25.36 19.39 -35.75
N LEU A 12 -24.67 20.28 -36.48
CA LEU A 12 -23.33 20.76 -36.17
C LEU A 12 -23.17 21.40 -34.77
N PRO A 13 -24.10 22.24 -34.26
CA PRO A 13 -23.91 22.85 -32.94
C PRO A 13 -24.07 21.84 -31.79
N LEU A 14 -24.91 20.81 -31.97
CA LEU A 14 -25.10 19.75 -30.97
C LEU A 14 -23.83 18.89 -30.84
N LEU A 15 -23.16 18.63 -31.96
CA LEU A 15 -21.94 17.82 -32.01
C LEU A 15 -20.76 18.52 -31.31
N ILE A 16 -20.67 19.85 -31.41
CA ILE A 16 -19.66 20.66 -30.73
C ILE A 16 -19.86 20.64 -29.20
N VAL A 17 -21.12 20.73 -28.75
CA VAL A 17 -21.44 20.70 -27.31
C VAL A 17 -21.14 19.33 -26.70
N VAL A 18 -21.46 18.24 -27.41
CA VAL A 18 -21.17 16.87 -26.95
C VAL A 18 -19.65 16.60 -26.91
N ALA A 19 -18.90 17.07 -27.91
CA ALA A 19 -17.44 16.94 -27.92
C ALA A 19 -16.77 17.70 -26.75
N GLY A 20 -17.26 18.89 -26.42
CA GLY A 20 -16.79 19.66 -25.26
C GLY A 20 -17.06 18.96 -23.92
N ALA A 21 -18.23 18.32 -23.78
CA ALA A 21 -18.61 17.62 -22.54
C ALA A 21 -17.74 16.37 -22.27
N MET A 22 -17.32 15.63 -23.31
CA MET A 22 -16.45 14.45 -23.14
C MET A 22 -15.02 14.80 -22.68
N SER A 23 -14.57 16.04 -22.91
CA SER A 23 -13.21 16.48 -22.55
C SER A 23 -13.05 16.77 -21.04
N ALA A 24 -14.17 17.01 -20.34
CA ALA A 24 -14.21 17.36 -18.92
C ALA A 24 -14.32 16.14 -17.97
N ALA A 25 -14.50 14.92 -18.49
CA ALA A 25 -14.67 13.71 -17.68
C ALA A 25 -13.34 13.00 -17.31
N GLY A 26 -12.19 13.60 -17.61
CA GLY A 26 -10.87 13.06 -17.29
C GLY A 26 -10.50 13.18 -15.80
N CYS A 27 -11.23 12.49 -14.93
CA CYS A 27 -10.91 12.41 -13.52
C CYS A 27 -9.73 11.45 -13.34
N ALA A 28 -8.54 12.03 -13.11
CA ALA A 28 -7.20 11.43 -13.04
C ALA A 28 -6.41 11.38 -14.37
N GLY A 29 -5.62 12.43 -14.61
CA GLY A 29 -4.43 12.37 -15.47
C GLY A 29 -4.61 12.61 -16.97
N GLY A 30 -5.79 13.04 -17.44
CA GLY A 30 -6.05 13.30 -18.86
C GLY A 30 -5.73 14.73 -19.35
N ALA A 31 -5.95 14.98 -20.64
CA ALA A 31 -5.71 16.26 -21.34
C ALA A 31 -6.34 17.51 -20.68
N GLY A 32 -7.40 17.35 -19.87
CA GLY A 32 -7.95 18.43 -19.07
C GLY A 32 -6.96 19.00 -18.04
N LYS A 33 -6.03 18.18 -17.52
CA LYS A 33 -5.00 18.61 -16.56
C LYS A 33 -4.01 19.59 -17.20
N VAL A 34 -3.47 19.26 -18.38
CA VAL A 34 -2.49 20.13 -19.08
C VAL A 34 -3.12 21.44 -19.53
N VAL A 35 -4.39 21.44 -19.95
CA VAL A 35 -5.11 22.67 -20.29
C VAL A 35 -5.39 23.51 -19.02
N ALA A 36 -5.78 22.89 -17.91
CA ALA A 36 -6.00 23.59 -16.65
C ALA A 36 -4.69 24.16 -16.04
N GLU A 37 -3.57 23.44 -16.18
CA GLU A 37 -2.24 23.92 -15.79
C GLU A 37 -1.81 25.12 -16.65
N ALA A 38 -1.95 25.02 -17.97
CA ALA A 38 -1.65 26.12 -18.88
C ALA A 38 -2.56 27.35 -18.68
N ALA A 39 -3.81 27.14 -18.27
CA ALA A 39 -4.77 28.20 -17.96
C ALA A 39 -4.63 28.76 -16.53
N GLY A 40 -3.69 28.26 -15.72
CA GLY A 40 -3.50 28.71 -14.33
C GLY A 40 -4.63 28.33 -13.36
N MET A 41 -5.51 27.41 -13.78
CA MET A 41 -6.68 26.94 -13.03
C MET A 41 -6.41 25.61 -12.29
N ALA A 42 -5.23 25.02 -12.47
CA ALA A 42 -4.85 23.80 -11.79
C ALA A 42 -4.48 24.06 -10.32
N THR A 43 -5.13 23.34 -9.41
CA THR A 43 -4.69 23.26 -8.03
C THR A 43 -3.42 22.41 -7.97
N THR A 44 -2.32 22.99 -7.51
CA THR A 44 -1.05 22.27 -7.34
C THR A 44 -1.25 21.10 -6.36
N PRO A 45 -0.86 19.87 -6.73
CA PRO A 45 -0.80 18.77 -5.77
C PRO A 45 0.09 19.18 -4.60
N GLN A 46 -0.42 19.07 -3.38
CA GLN A 46 0.37 19.36 -2.19
C GLN A 46 1.46 18.30 -2.05
N GLU A 47 2.70 18.74 -1.88
CA GLU A 47 3.79 17.82 -1.56
C GLU A 47 3.48 17.08 -0.26
N ALA A 48 3.79 15.79 -0.25
CA ALA A 48 3.62 14.98 0.95
C ALA A 48 4.52 15.53 2.06
N LYS A 49 4.04 15.50 3.31
CA LYS A 49 4.85 15.88 4.48
C LYS A 49 6.12 15.02 4.57
N PRO A 50 7.23 15.52 5.12
CA PRO A 50 8.52 14.82 5.14
C PRO A 50 8.44 13.43 5.78
N PHE A 51 7.75 13.28 6.90
CA PHE A 51 7.58 11.96 7.55
C PHE A 51 6.81 10.94 6.68
N VAL A 52 5.97 11.41 5.74
CA VAL A 52 5.27 10.55 4.79
C VAL A 52 6.20 10.12 3.66
N GLN A 53 7.12 10.98 3.25
CA GLN A 53 8.14 10.65 2.25
C GLN A 53 9.16 9.66 2.82
N GLU A 54 9.56 9.84 4.08
CA GLU A 54 10.52 8.97 4.78
C GLU A 54 9.95 7.58 5.10
N SER A 55 8.67 7.50 5.46
CA SER A 55 8.02 6.23 5.81
C SER A 55 7.53 5.43 4.62
N ARG A 56 7.36 6.06 3.44
CA ARG A 56 6.90 5.36 2.25
C ARG A 56 8.06 4.68 1.54
N PRO A 57 7.92 3.39 1.18
CA PRO A 57 8.82 2.76 0.24
C PRO A 57 8.88 3.57 -1.06
N ILE A 58 10.10 3.89 -1.52
CA ILE A 58 10.35 4.61 -2.77
C ILE A 58 9.81 3.79 -3.96
N GLU A 59 9.89 2.48 -3.85
CA GLU A 59 9.46 1.51 -4.85
C GLU A 59 8.23 0.78 -4.30
N THR A 60 7.07 1.02 -4.90
CA THR A 60 5.83 0.34 -4.52
C THR A 60 5.37 -0.50 -5.70
N ASP A 61 5.52 -1.82 -5.60
CA ASP A 61 4.91 -2.72 -6.57
C ASP A 61 3.39 -2.70 -6.38
N TYR A 62 2.69 -2.21 -7.40
CA TYR A 62 1.23 -2.26 -7.42
C TYR A 62 0.78 -3.72 -7.53
N VAL A 63 0.14 -4.23 -6.47
CA VAL A 63 -0.47 -5.57 -6.47
C VAL A 63 -1.93 -5.47 -6.90
N PRO A 64 -2.31 -5.97 -8.09
CA PRO A 64 -3.68 -5.85 -8.55
C PRO A 64 -4.63 -6.71 -7.71
N VAL A 65 -5.80 -6.15 -7.40
CA VAL A 65 -6.91 -6.86 -6.75
C VAL A 65 -7.41 -7.96 -7.70
N GLY A 66 -7.50 -9.19 -7.20
CA GLY A 66 -7.86 -10.36 -8.03
C GLY A 66 -6.68 -11.04 -8.73
N SER A 67 -5.44 -10.69 -8.39
CA SER A 67 -4.27 -11.45 -8.85
C SER A 67 -4.31 -12.89 -8.35
N THR A 68 -4.21 -13.84 -9.27
CA THR A 68 -3.99 -15.24 -8.95
C THR A 68 -2.52 -15.45 -8.66
N ILE A 69 -2.17 -15.90 -7.45
CA ILE A 69 -0.80 -16.25 -7.11
C ILE A 69 -0.39 -17.48 -7.94
N THR A 70 0.56 -17.31 -8.86
CA THR A 70 1.07 -18.37 -9.76
C THR A 70 2.19 -19.20 -9.14
N ARG A 71 2.60 -18.88 -7.91
CA ARG A 71 3.65 -19.62 -7.21
C ARG A 71 3.20 -21.06 -6.97
N ALA A 72 4.03 -22.01 -7.40
CA ALA A 72 3.88 -23.40 -7.04
C ALA A 72 3.95 -23.55 -5.51
N ALA A 73 2.86 -24.07 -4.91
CA ALA A 73 2.78 -24.41 -3.50
C ALA A 73 2.53 -25.92 -3.33
N PRO A 74 3.53 -26.77 -3.67
CA PRO A 74 3.39 -28.21 -3.49
C PRO A 74 3.23 -28.55 -2.01
N ARG A 75 2.39 -29.55 -1.71
CA ARG A 75 2.26 -30.11 -0.37
C ARG A 75 3.59 -30.71 0.06
N ARG A 76 4.09 -30.34 1.26
CA ARG A 76 5.28 -30.98 1.83
C ARG A 76 5.04 -32.49 2.01
N PRO A 77 6.02 -33.35 1.73
CA PRO A 77 5.86 -34.79 1.87
C PRO A 77 5.67 -35.17 3.34
N VAL A 78 4.96 -36.28 3.59
CA VAL A 78 4.55 -36.68 4.95
C VAL A 78 5.75 -36.98 5.86
N ALA A 79 6.85 -37.48 5.28
CA ALA A 79 8.08 -37.77 6.01
C ALA A 79 8.69 -36.52 6.66
N ASP A 80 8.64 -35.38 5.97
CA ASP A 80 9.21 -34.12 6.46
C ASP A 80 8.46 -33.57 7.69
N PHE A 81 7.21 -33.99 7.92
CA PHE A 81 6.49 -33.56 9.12
C PHE A 81 7.10 -34.13 10.39
N LYS A 82 7.60 -35.37 10.36
CA LYS A 82 8.25 -35.97 11.53
C LYS A 82 9.59 -35.35 11.83
N THR A 83 10.33 -34.94 10.81
CA THR A 83 11.57 -34.18 11.01
C THR A 83 11.26 -32.78 11.56
N MET A 84 10.26 -32.08 11.02
CA MET A 84 9.84 -30.77 11.54
C MET A 84 9.32 -30.82 12.98
N GLU A 85 8.56 -31.85 13.34
CA GLU A 85 8.12 -32.08 14.72
C GLU A 85 9.32 -32.26 15.66
N ALA A 86 10.31 -33.07 15.25
CA ALA A 86 11.52 -33.30 16.02
C ALA A 86 12.38 -32.03 16.15
N GLU A 87 12.52 -31.25 15.08
CA GLU A 87 13.26 -29.98 15.08
C GLU A 87 12.59 -28.94 15.98
N LEU A 88 11.27 -28.80 15.92
CA LEU A 88 10.53 -27.88 16.79
C LEU A 88 10.63 -28.28 18.26
N GLU A 89 10.57 -29.58 18.55
CA GLU A 89 10.71 -30.07 19.91
C GLU A 89 12.14 -29.86 20.45
N ALA A 90 13.16 -30.10 19.63
CA ALA A 90 14.54 -29.78 19.98
C ALA A 90 14.72 -28.28 20.24
N GLN A 91 14.10 -27.42 19.41
CA GLN A 91 14.13 -25.97 19.60
C GLN A 91 13.41 -25.55 20.89
N ARG A 92 12.26 -26.16 21.21
CA ARG A 92 11.54 -25.94 22.47
C ARG A 92 12.42 -26.23 23.67
N ILE A 93 13.07 -27.40 23.69
CA ILE A 93 13.96 -27.83 24.77
C ILE A 93 15.14 -26.85 24.92
N SER A 94 15.76 -26.44 23.80
CA SER A 94 16.87 -25.48 23.81
C SER A 94 16.44 -24.13 24.37
N ASN A 95 15.28 -23.62 23.94
CA ASN A 95 14.75 -22.34 24.41
C ASN A 95 14.38 -22.38 25.89
N GLU A 96 13.80 -23.49 26.38
CA GLU A 96 13.50 -23.69 27.79
C GLU A 96 14.77 -23.73 28.64
N ALA A 97 15.81 -24.43 28.20
CA ALA A 97 17.10 -24.46 28.88
C ALA A 97 17.73 -23.06 28.95
N ALA A 98 17.76 -22.33 27.83
CA ALA A 98 18.28 -20.96 27.77
C ALA A 98 17.47 -20.01 28.66
N GLY A 99 16.14 -20.13 28.67
CA GLY A 99 15.26 -19.33 29.53
C GLY A 99 15.48 -19.60 31.02
N ASN A 100 15.68 -20.87 31.40
CA ASN A 100 16.01 -21.25 32.77
C ASN A 100 17.37 -20.71 33.20
N GLN A 101 18.37 -20.78 32.32
CA GLN A 101 19.70 -20.21 32.57
C GLN A 101 19.62 -18.69 32.75
N ALA A 102 18.92 -17.98 31.86
CA ALA A 102 18.74 -16.54 31.96
C ALA A 102 18.02 -16.13 33.25
N ARG A 103 17.01 -16.90 33.67
CA ARG A 103 16.30 -16.68 34.94
C ARG A 103 17.24 -16.84 36.14
N ALA A 104 18.11 -17.86 36.13
CA ALA A 104 19.08 -18.08 37.19
C ALA A 104 20.11 -16.94 37.28
N LEU A 105 20.59 -16.45 36.13
CA LEU A 105 21.57 -15.35 36.06
C LEU A 105 20.95 -13.98 36.38
N GLY A 106 19.68 -13.78 36.04
CA GLY A 106 18.95 -12.53 36.28
C GLY A 106 18.39 -12.37 37.69
N ALA A 107 18.52 -13.39 38.56
CA ALA A 107 18.08 -13.34 39.95
C ALA A 107 19.06 -12.50 40.78
N THR A 108 18.99 -11.18 40.65
CA THR A 108 19.77 -10.27 41.50
C THR A 108 18.95 -9.85 42.72
N PRO A 109 19.57 -9.78 43.92
CA PRO A 109 18.91 -9.21 45.08
C PRO A 109 18.64 -7.71 44.87
N PRO A 110 17.57 -7.16 45.46
CA PRO A 110 17.26 -5.74 45.34
C PRO A 110 18.44 -4.88 45.86
N PRO A 111 18.73 -3.75 45.21
CA PRO A 111 19.82 -2.86 45.62
C PRO A 111 19.56 -2.34 47.05
N LYS A 112 20.61 -2.26 47.87
CA LYS A 112 20.50 -1.66 49.20
C LYS A 112 20.03 -0.21 49.07
N PRO A 113 19.09 0.25 49.91
CA PRO A 113 18.68 1.66 49.93
C PRO A 113 19.87 2.59 50.11
N ALA A 114 19.88 3.72 49.40
CA ALA A 114 20.88 4.77 49.58
C ALA A 114 20.77 5.36 50.99
N VAL A 115 21.90 5.48 51.69
CA VAL A 115 21.96 6.17 52.98
C VAL A 115 22.03 7.66 52.69
N LEU A 116 20.98 8.40 53.05
CA LEU A 116 20.95 9.86 52.95
C LEU A 116 21.58 10.46 54.22
N PRO A 117 22.38 11.54 54.10
CA PRO A 117 22.91 12.25 55.26
C PRO A 117 21.76 12.95 56.01
N THR A 118 21.69 12.76 57.32
CA THR A 118 20.81 13.51 58.23
C THR A 118 21.52 14.80 58.67
N ASN A 119 20.86 15.94 58.47
CA ASN A 119 21.31 17.26 58.95
C ASN A 119 21.12 17.41 60.46
#